data_AF-A0AA40FQU0-F1
#
_entry.id   AF-A0AA40FQU0-F1
#
_cell.length_a   1.000
_cell.length_b   1.000
_cell.length_c   1.000
_cell.angle_alpha   90.00
_cell.angle_beta   90.00
_cell.angle_gamma   90.00
#
_symmetry.space_group_name_H-M   'P 1'
#
loop_
_entity.id
_entity.type
_entity.pdbx_description
1 polymer ?
#
loop_
_entity_poly.entity_id
_entity_poly.type
_entity_poly.pdbx_seq_one_letter_code
_entity_poly.pdbx_strand_id
1 'polypeptide(L)'
;MFEKRNGSTRAEVVHDAIQVANIADMYFRTLNTRVSVIYIETWQGKNQADITAGMDIGVALLNLNDYAMRRMFQVSHDTTQLLT
;
A
#
# COMPACT_ATOMS: atom_id res chain seq x y z
N MET A 1 5.81 -5.84 -7.87
CA MET A 1 4.93 -4.80 -8.46
C MET A 1 5.54 -4.16 -9.71
N PHE A 2 6.78 -3.66 -9.64
CA PHE A 2 7.48 -3.03 -10.78
C PHE A 2 7.77 -3.99 -11.94
N GLU A 3 8.14 -5.24 -11.67
CA GLU A 3 8.43 -6.23 -12.73
C GLU A 3 7.20 -6.65 -13.55
N LYS A 4 5.98 -6.49 -13.01
CA LYS A 4 4.73 -6.80 -13.72
C LYS A 4 4.23 -5.65 -14.60
N ARG A 5 4.89 -4.48 -14.56
CA ARG A 5 4.55 -3.29 -15.33
C ARG A 5 5.81 -2.79 -16.04
N ASN A 6 6.09 -3.35 -17.23
CA ASN A 6 7.19 -3.03 -18.16
C ASN A 6 7.88 -1.67 -17.93
N GLY A 7 8.84 -1.60 -17.00
CA GLY A 7 9.65 -0.39 -16.80
C GLY A 7 8.92 0.80 -16.16
N SER A 8 7.78 0.60 -15.48
CA SER A 8 7.09 1.69 -14.79
C SER A 8 7.99 2.39 -13.79
N THR A 9 8.02 3.71 -13.84
CA THR A 9 8.84 4.50 -12.92
C THR A 9 8.21 4.54 -11.54
N ARG A 10 9.02 4.75 -10.49
CA ARG A 10 8.51 4.95 -9.12
C ARG A 10 7.43 6.04 -9.06
N ALA A 11 7.57 7.08 -9.89
CA ALA A 11 6.61 8.18 -9.97
C ALA A 11 5.23 7.73 -10.45
N GLU A 12 5.16 6.84 -11.45
CA GLU A 12 3.89 6.31 -11.97
C GLU A 12 3.17 5.45 -10.93
N VAL A 13 3.89 4.56 -10.25
CA VAL A 13 3.29 3.71 -9.21
C VAL A 13 2.75 4.54 -8.05
N VAL A 14 3.48 5.58 -7.65
CA VAL A 14 3.02 6.52 -6.62
C VAL A 14 1.80 7.31 -7.10
N HIS A 15 1.80 7.77 -8.36
CA HIS A 15 0.68 8.50 -8.93
C HIS A 15 -0.59 7.65 -8.96
N ASP A 16 -0.50 6.40 -9.40
CA ASP A 16 -1.61 5.45 -9.40
C ASP A 16 -2.17 5.23 -7.99
N ALA A 17 -1.29 5.03 -7.00
CA ALA A 17 -1.72 4.85 -5.61
C ALA A 17 -2.49 6.08 -5.08
N ILE A 18 -2.04 7.29 -5.43
CA ILE A 18 -2.74 8.53 -5.08
C ILE A 18 -4.10 8.62 -5.77
N GLN A 19 -4.20 8.22 -7.05
CA GLN A 19 -5.49 8.19 -7.75
C GLN A 19 -6.48 7.23 -7.07
N VAL A 20 -6.04 6.03 -6.69
CA VAL A 20 -6.86 5.07 -5.94
C VAL A 20 -7.34 5.67 -4.62
N ALA A 21 -6.44 6.31 -3.87
CA ALA A 21 -6.81 6.95 -2.60
C ALA A 21 -7.81 8.11 -2.79
N ASN A 22 -7.67 8.91 -3.84
CA ASN A 22 -8.61 9.99 -4.16
C ASN A 22 -10.01 9.44 -4.49
N ILE A 23 -10.08 8.35 -5.26
CA ILE A 23 -11.34 7.67 -5.55
C ILE A 23 -11.95 7.10 -4.26
N ALA A 24 -11.13 6.48 -3.41
CA ALA A 24 -11.59 6.00 -2.10
C ALA A 24 -12.16 7.14 -1.25
N ASP A 25 -11.47 8.29 -1.13
CA ASP A 25 -11.99 9.47 -0.41
C ASP A 25 -13.36 9.91 -0.94
N MET A 26 -13.58 9.88 -2.27
CA MET A 26 -14.90 10.20 -2.83
C MET A 26 -16.01 9.29 -2.30
N TYR A 27 -15.74 7.99 -2.13
CA TYR A 27 -16.71 7.05 -1.54
C TYR A 27 -16.86 7.27 -0.03
N PHE A 28 -15.76 7.46 0.71
CA PHE A 28 -15.81 7.67 2.17
C PHE A 28 -16.51 8.97 2.58
N ARG A 29 -16.56 9.98 1.70
CA ARG A 29 -17.39 11.19 1.91
C ARG A 29 -18.86 10.87 2.11
N THR A 30 -19.39 9.80 1.51
CA THR A 30 -20.78 9.35 1.73
C THR A 30 -21.02 8.88 3.16
N LEU A 31 -19.95 8.47 3.86
CA LEU A 31 -19.92 8.05 5.26
C LEU A 31 -19.44 9.19 6.19
N ASN A 32 -19.45 10.44 5.73
CA ASN A 32 -18.95 11.61 6.45
C ASN A 32 -17.51 11.45 6.99
N THR A 33 -16.68 10.67 6.28
CA THR A 33 -15.29 10.40 6.64
C THR A 33 -14.38 10.91 5.53
N ARG A 34 -13.19 11.42 5.90
CA ARG A 34 -12.16 11.86 4.95
C ARG A 34 -10.99 10.90 4.98
N VAL A 35 -10.48 10.57 3.81
CA VAL A 35 -9.28 9.75 3.65
C VAL A 35 -8.17 10.64 3.11
N SER A 36 -7.03 10.63 3.79
CA SER A 36 -5.84 11.38 3.38
C SER A 36 -4.63 10.45 3.36
N VAL A 37 -3.78 10.62 2.35
CA VAL A 37 -2.53 9.88 2.23
C VAL A 37 -1.42 10.69 2.88
N ILE A 38 -0.81 10.13 3.92
CA ILE A 38 0.30 10.78 4.64
C ILE A 38 1.67 10.21 4.31
N TYR A 39 1.71 8.95 3.84
CA TYR A 39 2.93 8.21 3.62
C TYR A 39 2.70 7.15 2.53
N ILE A 40 3.66 7.04 1.62
CA ILE A 40 3.68 5.98 0.59
C ILE A 40 5.07 5.37 0.59
N GLU A 41 5.12 4.05 0.75
CA GLU A 41 6.34 3.26 0.60
C GLU A 41 6.26 2.40 -0.66
N THR A 42 7.38 2.26 -1.37
CA THR A 42 7.47 1.44 -2.58
C THR A 42 8.59 0.41 -2.46
N TRP A 43 8.27 -0.87 -2.62
CA TRP A 43 9.25 -1.96 -2.63
C TRP A 43 9.81 -2.21 -4.04
N GLN A 44 10.67 -1.31 -4.50
CA GLN A 44 11.19 -1.34 -5.87
C GLN A 44 12.22 -2.45 -6.13
N GLY A 45 13.04 -2.80 -5.13
CA GLY A 45 14.10 -3.81 -5.29
C GLY A 45 13.66 -5.23 -4.94
N LYS A 46 13.03 -5.42 -3.78
CA LYS A 46 12.56 -6.72 -3.30
C LYS A 46 11.41 -6.52 -2.32
N ASN A 47 10.50 -7.48 -2.26
CA ASN A 47 9.47 -7.54 -1.23
C ASN A 47 10.11 -7.53 0.17
N GLN A 48 9.64 -6.65 1.05
CA GLN A 48 10.18 -6.51 2.41
C GLN A 48 9.55 -7.48 3.40
N ALA A 49 8.45 -8.11 3.01
CA ALA A 49 7.77 -9.20 3.68
C ALA A 49 7.56 -10.35 2.69
N ASP A 50 7.38 -11.57 3.21
CA ASP A 50 7.05 -12.74 2.39
C ASP A 50 5.58 -12.67 1.96
N ILE A 51 5.33 -11.89 0.91
CA ILE A 51 4.01 -11.71 0.31
C ILE A 51 4.15 -11.99 -1.18
N THR A 52 3.45 -13.03 -1.64
CA THR A 52 3.53 -13.51 -3.03
C THR A 52 2.16 -13.64 -3.64
N ALA A 53 2.11 -13.58 -4.98
CA ALA A 53 0.84 -13.72 -5.70
C ALA A 53 0.28 -15.14 -5.51
N GLY A 54 -0.99 -15.25 -5.15
CA GLY A 54 -1.66 -16.53 -4.88
C GLY A 54 -1.51 -17.05 -3.45
N MET A 55 -0.85 -16.30 -2.57
CA MET A 55 -0.84 -16.57 -1.13
C MET A 55 -2.23 -16.38 -0.50
N ASP A 56 -2.52 -17.13 0.55
CA ASP A 56 -3.71 -16.89 1.37
C ASP A 56 -3.73 -15.46 1.93
N ILE A 57 -4.89 -14.80 1.84
CA ILE A 57 -5.05 -13.39 2.22
C ILE A 57 -4.79 -13.20 3.72
N GLY A 58 -5.23 -14.14 4.57
CA GLY A 58 -5.01 -14.07 6.01
C GLY A 58 -3.52 -14.12 6.35
N VAL A 59 -2.78 -15.03 5.71
CA VAL A 59 -1.32 -15.14 5.87
C VAL A 59 -0.61 -13.87 5.37
N ALA A 60 -1.02 -13.33 4.22
CA ALA A 60 -0.46 -12.08 3.70
C ALA A 60 -0.67 -10.89 4.65
N LEU A 61 -1.85 -10.79 5.27
CA LEU A 61 -2.15 -9.75 6.25
C LEU A 61 -1.33 -9.89 7.54
N LEU A 62 -1.11 -11.11 8.03
CA LEU A 62 -0.24 -11.35 9.18
C LEU A 62 1.20 -10.93 8.89
N ASN A 63 1.72 -11.28 7.71
CA ASN A 63 3.07 -10.90 7.28
C ASN A 63 3.21 -9.38 7.10
N LEU A 64 2.17 -8.71 6.58
CA LEU A 64 2.12 -7.26 6.49
C LEU A 64 2.11 -6.60 7.88
N ASN A 65 1.35 -7.14 8.83
CA ASN A 65 1.27 -6.62 10.19
C ASN A 65 2.62 -6.72 10.92
N ASP A 66 3.29 -7.88 10.83
CA ASP A 66 4.64 -8.07 11.42
C ASP A 66 5.65 -7.06 10.82
N TYR A 67 5.58 -6.86 9.51
CA TYR A 67 6.40 -5.87 8.83
C TYR A 67 6.10 -4.43 9.28
N ALA A 68 4.81 -4.04 9.35
CA ALA A 68 4.37 -2.71 9.75
C ALA A 68 4.82 -2.35 11.18
N MET A 69 4.77 -3.32 12.10
CA MET A 69 5.17 -3.12 13.49
C MET A 69 6.70 -3.01 13.68
N ARG A 70 7.48 -3.76 12.89
CA ARG A 70 8.92 -3.95 13.17
C ARG A 70 9.85 -3.18 12.24
N ARG A 71 9.43 -2.91 11.01
CA ARG A 71 10.33 -2.47 9.94
C ARG A 71 9.85 -1.24 9.17
N MET A 72 8.54 -1.05 9.08
CA MET A 72 7.99 0.12 8.40
C MET A 72 8.41 1.40 9.09
N PHE A 73 8.69 2.43 8.29
CA PHE A 73 9.01 3.76 8.80
C PHE A 73 7.85 4.28 9.68
N GLN A 74 8.17 4.66 10.91
CA GLN A 74 7.16 5.02 11.90
C GLN A 74 6.65 6.43 11.64
N VAL A 75 5.43 6.52 11.11
CA VAL A 75 4.66 7.76 10.95
C VAL A 75 3.32 7.54 11.62
N SER A 76 2.80 8.53 12.35
CA SER A 76 1.47 8.43 12.96
C SER A 76 0.40 8.33 11.87
N HIS A 77 -0.34 7.23 11.82
CA HIS A 77 -1.42 6.96 10.87
C HIS A 77 -2.48 6.05 11.49
N ASP A 78 -3.69 6.06 10.93
CA ASP A 78 -4.79 5.21 11.41
C ASP A 78 -4.80 3.82 10.77
N THR A 79 -4.44 3.71 9.49
CA THR A 79 -4.43 2.45 8.74
C THR A 79 -3.31 2.40 7.69
N THR A 80 -2.78 1.21 7.47
CA THR A 80 -1.87 0.91 6.35
C THR A 80 -2.58 -0.02 5.36
N GLN A 81 -2.40 0.23 4.06
CA GLN A 81 -2.98 -0.57 2.99
C GLN A 81 -1.85 -1.07 2.07
N LEU A 82 -1.92 -2.33 1.65
CA LEU A 82 -0.95 -2.94 0.74
C LEU A 82 -1.55 -3.08 -0.66
N LEU A 83 -0.87 -2.53 -1.67
CA LEU A 83 -1.19 -2.70 -3.09
C LEU A 83 -0.18 -3.68 -3.69
N THR A 84 -0.63 -4.86 -4.15
CA THR A 84 0.25 -5.94 -4.65
C THR A 84 -0.20 -6.51 -6.00
#